data_AF-A0A1V5AKT1-F1
#
_entry.id   AF-A0A1V5AKT1-F1
#
_cell.length_a   1.000
_cell.length_b   1.000
_cell.length_c   1.000
_cell.angle_alpha   90.00
_cell.angle_beta   90.00
_cell.angle_gamma   90.00
#
_symmetry.space_group_name_H-M   'P 1'
#
loop_
_entity.id
_entity.type
_entity.pdbx_description
1 polymer ?
#
loop_
_entity_poly.entity_id
_entity_poly.type
_entity_poly.pdbx_seq_one_letter_code
_entity_poly.pdbx_strand_id
1 'polypeptide(L)'
;MADFLVPFLAIALAELGDKTQLSVLLLSTRTKKHLQLLLGVMTAFLMVDGFAILVGSWITTVVPLPVLKAVSGALFIIFGLLILRDRDVEDGKEEEKAVGNPVFSGFLLIFLAEWGDKTQLASALFATEYRPWLVLAGTMMALGLLSAAAIFLGRALLTRLDKRLISRLAGGLFLLMGISFLLL
;
A
#
# COMPACT_ATOMS: atom_id res chain seq x y z
N MET A 1 -24.36 4.84 -13.42
CA MET A 1 -23.51 3.62 -13.47
C MET A 1 -22.07 3.97 -13.82
N ALA A 2 -21.84 4.87 -14.78
CA ALA A 2 -20.50 5.34 -15.14
C ALA A 2 -19.71 5.92 -13.95
N ASP A 3 -20.37 6.67 -13.06
CA ASP A 3 -19.78 7.29 -11.86
C ASP A 3 -19.07 6.31 -10.92
N PHE A 4 -19.46 5.04 -10.95
CA PHE A 4 -18.84 3.95 -10.19
C PHE A 4 -17.89 3.14 -11.08
N LEU A 5 -18.36 2.74 -12.27
CA LEU A 5 -17.64 1.82 -13.17
C LEU A 5 -16.37 2.43 -13.74
N VAL A 6 -16.37 3.72 -14.07
CA VAL A 6 -15.20 4.41 -14.65
C VAL A 6 -14.06 4.49 -13.61
N PRO A 7 -14.27 5.01 -12.38
CA PRO A 7 -13.23 4.97 -11.36
C PRO A 7 -12.83 3.55 -10.98
N PHE A 8 -13.78 2.62 -10.84
CA PHE A 8 -13.48 1.22 -10.54
C PHE A 8 -12.54 0.60 -11.57
N LEU A 9 -12.87 0.66 -12.86
CA LEU A 9 -12.05 0.08 -13.92
C LEU A 9 -10.72 0.81 -14.08
N ALA A 10 -10.74 2.14 -14.04
CA ALA A 10 -9.53 2.95 -14.20
C ALA A 10 -8.52 2.66 -13.09
N ILE A 11 -8.96 2.67 -11.82
CA ILE A 11 -8.10 2.38 -10.67
C ILE A 11 -7.67 0.90 -10.70
N ALA A 12 -8.58 -0.03 -10.97
CA ALA A 12 -8.23 -1.45 -11.04
C ALA A 12 -7.14 -1.74 -12.08
N LEU A 13 -7.21 -1.09 -13.25
CA LEU A 13 -6.21 -1.25 -14.31
C LEU A 13 -4.91 -0.51 -13.99
N ALA A 14 -4.99 0.71 -13.44
CA ALA A 14 -3.81 1.53 -13.12
C ALA A 14 -2.95 0.94 -12.00
N GLU A 15 -3.58 0.23 -11.07
CA GLU A 15 -2.93 -0.35 -9.90
C GLU A 15 -2.50 -1.80 -10.09
N LEU A 16 -2.99 -2.48 -11.14
CA LEU A 16 -2.70 -3.90 -11.37
C LEU A 16 -1.19 -4.15 -11.50
N GLY A 17 -0.63 -4.92 -10.57
CA GLY A 17 0.79 -5.25 -10.52
C GLY A 17 1.70 -4.12 -10.05
N ASP A 18 1.16 -3.03 -9.51
CA ASP A 18 1.96 -1.91 -9.04
C ASP A 18 2.66 -2.18 -7.69
N LYS A 19 3.56 -1.27 -7.30
CA LYS A 19 4.36 -1.25 -6.06
C LYS A 19 3.54 -1.57 -4.81
N THR A 20 2.30 -1.07 -4.76
CA THR A 20 1.42 -1.23 -3.61
C THR A 20 0.87 -2.66 -3.54
N GLN A 21 0.54 -3.26 -4.68
CA GLN A 21 0.14 -4.67 -4.74
C GLN A 21 1.28 -5.60 -4.36
N LEU A 22 2.50 -5.32 -4.83
CA LEU A 22 3.69 -6.07 -4.43
C LEU A 22 3.94 -5.95 -2.92
N SER A 23 3.76 -4.76 -2.36
CA SER A 23 3.89 -4.50 -0.92
C SER A 23 2.87 -5.27 -0.10
N VAL A 24 1.58 -5.25 -0.49
CA VAL A 24 0.52 -6.04 0.16
C VAL A 24 0.79 -7.53 0.06
N LEU A 25 1.21 -8.00 -1.13
CA LEU A 25 1.57 -9.40 -1.35
C LEU A 25 2.70 -9.81 -0.41
N LEU A 26 3.78 -9.03 -0.34
CA LEU A 26 4.92 -9.32 0.53
C LEU A 26 4.54 -9.26 2.01
N LEU A 27 3.78 -8.27 2.45
CA LEU A 27 3.27 -8.21 3.83
C LEU A 27 2.40 -9.41 4.19
N SER A 28 1.57 -9.88 3.26
CA SER A 28 0.71 -11.04 3.49
C SER A 28 1.50 -12.32 3.77
N THR A 29 2.71 -12.44 3.24
CA THR A 29 3.60 -13.56 3.55
C THR A 29 4.15 -13.51 4.99
N ARG A 30 4.10 -12.35 5.65
CA ARG A 30 4.67 -12.17 7.00
C ARG A 30 3.65 -12.27 8.12
N THR A 31 2.38 -12.43 7.79
CA THR A 31 1.31 -12.53 8.78
C THR A 31 0.37 -13.68 8.48
N LYS A 32 -0.05 -14.41 9.51
CA LYS A 32 -1.12 -15.41 9.40
C LYS A 32 -2.51 -14.77 9.48
N LYS A 33 -2.60 -13.52 9.97
CA LYS A 33 -3.85 -12.79 10.21
C LYS A 33 -4.23 -11.94 8.99
N HIS A 34 -4.49 -12.59 7.87
CA HIS A 34 -4.75 -11.97 6.57
C HIS A 34 -5.92 -10.96 6.58
N LEU A 35 -7.00 -11.24 7.32
CA LEU A 35 -8.12 -10.31 7.48
C LEU A 35 -7.71 -9.03 8.21
N GLN A 36 -6.84 -9.14 9.22
CA GLN A 36 -6.33 -7.96 9.94
C GLN A 36 -5.44 -7.11 9.04
N LEU A 37 -4.61 -7.75 8.22
CA LEU A 37 -3.84 -7.04 7.20
C LEU A 37 -4.77 -6.31 6.22
N LEU A 38 -5.77 -7.00 5.67
CA LEU A 38 -6.72 -6.41 4.74
C LEU A 38 -7.45 -5.21 5.37
N LEU A 39 -7.89 -5.32 6.64
CA LEU A 39 -8.52 -4.21 7.33
C LEU A 39 -7.59 -3.00 7.45
N GLY A 40 -6.31 -3.22 7.80
CA GLY A 40 -5.30 -2.16 7.84
C GLY A 40 -5.13 -1.46 6.49
N VAL A 41 -4.92 -2.26 5.43
CA VAL A 41 -4.76 -1.80 4.04
C VAL A 41 -5.99 -1.00 3.59
N MET A 42 -7.20 -1.54 3.81
CA MET A 42 -8.45 -0.89 3.42
C MET A 42 -8.71 0.40 4.20
N THR A 43 -8.33 0.46 5.48
CA THR A 43 -8.45 1.67 6.28
C THR A 43 -7.51 2.77 5.77
N ALA A 44 -6.30 2.39 5.33
CA ALA A 44 -5.36 3.31 4.71
C ALA A 44 -5.91 3.87 3.40
N PHE A 45 -6.33 3.01 2.46
CA PHE A 45 -6.96 3.47 1.21
C PHE A 45 -8.17 4.37 1.46
N LEU A 46 -9.04 3.99 2.39
CA LEU A 46 -10.21 4.83 2.72
C LEU A 46 -9.81 6.22 3.21
N MET A 47 -8.77 6.31 4.05
CA MET A 47 -8.29 7.62 4.51
C MET A 47 -7.64 8.41 3.39
N VAL A 48 -6.79 7.76 2.59
CA VAL A 48 -5.96 8.41 1.59
C VAL A 48 -6.79 8.84 0.37
N ASP A 49 -7.53 7.92 -0.24
CA ASP A 49 -8.43 8.20 -1.37
C ASP A 49 -9.67 8.98 -0.93
N GLY A 50 -10.21 8.67 0.26
CA GLY A 50 -11.30 9.45 0.83
C GLY A 50 -10.91 10.91 1.03
N PHE A 51 -9.71 11.17 1.54
CA PHE A 51 -9.19 12.53 1.66
C PHE A 51 -9.00 13.18 0.29
N ALA A 52 -8.41 12.50 -0.69
CA ALA A 52 -8.23 13.04 -2.04
C ALA A 52 -9.56 13.39 -2.72
N ILE A 53 -10.57 12.55 -2.57
CA ILE A 53 -11.92 12.73 -3.13
C ILE A 53 -12.68 13.84 -2.40
N LEU A 54 -12.57 13.93 -1.06
CA LEU A 54 -13.24 14.95 -0.26
C LEU A 54 -12.60 16.34 -0.41
N VAL A 55 -11.28 16.40 -0.54
CA VAL A 55 -10.51 17.64 -0.74
C VAL A 55 -10.34 17.94 -2.24
N GLY A 56 -11.06 17.22 -3.11
CA GLY A 56 -11.06 17.42 -4.56
C GLY A 56 -11.24 18.89 -4.95
N SER A 57 -10.28 19.39 -5.74
CA SER A 57 -9.98 20.79 -6.13
C SER A 57 -9.03 21.62 -5.23
N TRP A 58 -8.84 21.30 -3.94
CA TRP A 58 -8.04 22.12 -3.00
C TRP A 58 -6.66 21.53 -2.64
N ILE A 59 -6.45 20.23 -2.83
CA ILE A 59 -5.25 19.55 -2.31
C ILE A 59 -3.99 19.78 -3.15
N THR A 60 -4.13 20.00 -4.45
CA THR A 60 -3.01 20.24 -5.37
C THR A 60 -2.32 21.58 -5.16
N THR A 61 -2.87 22.47 -4.30
CA THR A 61 -2.32 23.80 -4.03
C THR A 61 -1.64 23.94 -2.67
N VAL A 62 -1.86 23.02 -1.71
CA VAL A 62 -1.42 23.19 -0.32
C VAL A 62 -0.16 22.41 0.04
N VAL A 63 0.06 21.21 -0.55
CA VAL A 63 1.19 20.36 -0.16
C VAL A 63 2.20 20.19 -1.30
N PRO A 64 3.43 20.72 -1.17
CA PRO A 64 4.44 20.60 -2.21
C PRO A 64 4.87 19.14 -2.44
N LEU A 65 4.82 18.68 -3.69
CA LEU A 65 5.26 17.35 -4.12
C LEU A 65 6.65 16.91 -3.55
N PRO A 66 7.68 17.77 -3.45
CA PRO A 66 8.99 17.34 -2.94
C PRO A 66 8.97 16.90 -1.48
N VAL A 67 8.16 17.55 -0.64
CA VAL A 67 8.05 17.21 0.80
C VAL A 67 7.39 15.85 0.95
N LEU A 68 6.36 15.62 0.14
CA LEU A 68 5.60 14.37 0.10
C LEU A 68 6.49 13.18 -0.23
N LYS A 69 7.25 13.32 -1.32
CA LYS A 69 8.22 12.35 -1.80
C LYS A 69 9.29 12.05 -0.76
N ALA A 70 9.80 13.09 -0.09
CA ALA A 70 10.83 12.94 0.94
C ALA A 70 10.34 12.12 2.16
N VAL A 71 9.11 12.38 2.62
CA VAL A 71 8.51 11.65 3.76
C VAL A 71 8.26 10.19 3.41
N SER A 72 7.61 9.91 2.27
CA SER A 72 7.37 8.53 1.83
C SER A 72 8.68 7.78 1.60
N GLY A 73 9.67 8.42 0.97
CA GLY A 73 11.00 7.85 0.74
C GLY A 73 11.72 7.43 2.02
N ALA A 74 11.74 8.30 3.03
CA ALA A 74 12.34 8.01 4.33
C ALA A 74 11.66 6.81 5.02
N LEU A 75 10.33 6.73 4.95
CA LEU A 75 9.57 5.65 5.58
C LEU A 75 9.76 4.30 4.89
N PHE A 76 9.78 4.29 3.55
CA PHE A 76 10.15 3.11 2.78
C PHE A 76 11.55 2.60 3.14
N ILE A 77 12.52 3.50 3.33
CA ILE A 77 13.87 3.13 3.80
C ILE A 77 13.81 2.53 5.20
N ILE A 78 13.10 3.18 6.14
CA ILE A 78 12.95 2.68 7.51
C ILE A 78 12.33 1.28 7.52
N PHE A 79 11.23 1.05 6.78
CA PHE A 79 10.60 -0.26 6.68
C PHE A 79 11.52 -1.29 6.03
N GLY A 80 12.24 -0.93 4.97
CA GLY A 80 13.21 -1.81 4.32
C GLY A 80 14.33 -2.23 5.29
N LEU A 81 14.89 -1.28 6.03
CA LEU A 81 15.89 -1.55 7.06
C LEU A 81 15.33 -2.39 8.21
N LEU A 82 14.11 -2.11 8.69
CA LEU A 82 13.46 -2.90 9.73
C LEU A 82 13.24 -4.35 9.29
N ILE A 83 12.75 -4.56 8.06
CA ILE A 83 12.53 -5.90 7.49
C ILE A 83 13.83 -6.67 7.29
N LEU A 84 14.94 -6.00 6.98
CA LEU A 84 16.26 -6.62 6.86
C LEU A 84 16.91 -6.88 8.23
N ARG A 85 16.75 -5.98 9.20
CA ARG A 85 17.32 -6.09 10.54
C ARG A 85 16.67 -7.16 11.40
N ASP A 86 15.35 -7.35 11.28
CA ASP A 86 14.60 -8.41 11.99
C ASP A 86 15.07 -9.83 11.63
N ARG A 87 15.96 -9.94 10.64
CA ARG A 87 16.51 -11.16 10.07
C ARG A 87 17.86 -11.57 10.67
N ASP A 88 18.63 -10.61 11.20
CA ASP A 88 19.94 -10.90 11.83
C ASP A 88 19.81 -11.50 13.24
N VAL A 89 18.58 -11.59 13.76
CA VAL A 89 18.24 -12.18 15.07
C VAL A 89 17.88 -13.68 14.94
N GLU A 90 17.89 -14.27 13.74
CA GLU A 90 17.66 -15.72 13.54
C GLU A 90 18.85 -16.61 13.95
N ASP A 91 19.93 -16.07 14.53
CA ASP A 91 20.96 -16.85 15.21
C ASP A 91 20.72 -16.82 16.73
N GLY A 92 19.71 -17.58 17.17
CA GLY A 92 19.51 -17.92 18.58
C GLY A 92 18.29 -17.29 19.25
N LYS A 93 17.31 -18.18 19.50
CA LYS A 93 16.15 -18.10 20.40
C LYS A 93 14.86 -17.56 19.77
N GLU A 94 13.92 -18.50 19.70
CA GLU A 94 12.50 -18.28 19.49
C GLU A 94 11.95 -17.24 20.46
N GLU A 95 11.64 -16.05 19.95
CA GLU A 95 10.52 -15.26 20.44
C GLU A 95 9.74 -14.74 19.23
N GLU A 96 8.44 -15.00 19.29
CA GLU A 96 7.41 -14.58 18.36
C GLU A 96 7.30 -13.04 18.34
N LYS A 97 8.25 -12.33 17.72
CA LYS A 97 8.06 -10.93 17.35
C LYS A 97 7.38 -10.88 16.00
N ALA A 98 6.07 -11.15 16.03
CA ALA A 98 5.19 -10.72 14.97
C ALA A 98 5.47 -9.23 14.68
N VAL A 99 5.62 -8.89 13.40
CA VAL A 99 5.80 -7.53 12.88
C VAL A 99 4.63 -6.64 13.36
N GLY A 100 4.71 -6.11 14.57
CA GLY A 100 3.65 -5.30 15.20
C GLY A 100 2.23 -5.89 15.06
N ASN A 101 1.23 -5.03 15.23
CA ASN A 101 -0.15 -5.35 14.87
C ASN A 101 -0.30 -5.35 13.33
N PRO A 102 -0.70 -6.46 12.66
CA PRO A 102 -0.83 -6.51 11.20
C PRO A 102 -1.75 -5.45 10.60
N VAL A 103 -2.76 -4.99 11.37
CA VAL A 103 -3.60 -3.84 11.00
C VAL A 103 -2.75 -2.59 10.89
N PHE A 104 -1.93 -2.30 11.90
CA PHE A 104 -1.09 -1.11 11.94
C PHE A 104 0.01 -1.15 10.88
N SER A 105 0.67 -2.30 10.72
CA SER A 105 1.73 -2.46 9.72
C SER A 105 1.19 -2.31 8.29
N GLY A 106 0.04 -2.93 7.99
CA GLY A 106 -0.64 -2.76 6.71
C GLY A 106 -1.14 -1.33 6.48
N PHE A 107 -1.77 -0.74 7.49
CA PHE A 107 -2.24 0.64 7.44
C PHE A 107 -1.08 1.60 7.17
N LEU A 108 -0.07 1.60 8.04
CA LEU A 108 1.00 2.58 7.99
C LEU A 108 1.76 2.48 6.67
N LEU A 109 2.02 1.25 6.21
CA LEU A 109 2.71 1.07 4.95
C LEU A 109 1.92 1.62 3.76
N ILE A 110 0.66 1.22 3.62
CA ILE A 110 -0.16 1.63 2.47
C ILE A 110 -0.45 3.11 2.53
N PHE A 111 -0.77 3.63 3.71
CA PHE A 111 -1.04 5.05 3.91
C PHE A 111 0.10 5.91 3.39
N LEU A 112 1.34 5.51 3.64
CA LEU A 112 2.55 6.23 3.23
C LEU A 112 2.96 5.96 1.79
N ALA A 113 2.77 4.73 1.32
CA ALA A 113 3.06 4.31 -0.04
C ALA A 113 2.19 5.03 -1.08
N GLU A 114 0.92 5.21 -0.73
CA GLU A 114 -0.11 5.82 -1.57
C GLU A 114 -0.22 7.33 -1.38
N TRP A 115 0.51 7.91 -0.43
CA TRP A 115 0.42 9.33 -0.15
C TRP A 115 0.94 10.16 -1.34
N GLY A 116 0.04 10.91 -1.98
CA GLY A 116 0.26 11.72 -3.19
C GLY A 116 0.54 10.95 -4.46
N ASP A 117 0.08 9.71 -4.54
CA ASP A 117 0.28 8.92 -5.75
C ASP A 117 -0.68 9.31 -6.89
N LYS A 118 -0.38 8.80 -8.09
CA LYS A 118 -1.18 8.97 -9.32
C LYS A 118 -2.65 8.60 -9.12
N THR A 119 -2.94 7.61 -8.27
CA THR A 119 -4.29 7.16 -7.91
C THR A 119 -5.07 8.25 -7.20
N GLN A 120 -4.46 8.97 -6.26
CA GLN A 120 -5.12 10.08 -5.57
C GLN A 120 -5.52 11.19 -6.53
N LEU A 121 -4.63 11.56 -7.45
CA LEU A 121 -4.90 12.60 -8.45
C LEU A 121 -6.02 12.16 -9.40
N ALA A 122 -6.01 10.90 -9.83
CA ALA A 122 -7.07 10.33 -10.65
C ALA A 122 -8.41 10.31 -9.90
N SER A 123 -8.44 9.84 -8.66
CA SER A 123 -9.61 9.81 -7.78
C SER A 123 -10.19 11.20 -7.54
N ALA A 124 -9.34 12.20 -7.28
CA ALA A 124 -9.74 13.59 -7.12
C ALA A 124 -10.33 14.18 -8.42
N LEU A 125 -9.75 13.88 -9.58
CA LEU A 125 -10.27 14.31 -10.88
C LEU A 125 -11.61 13.64 -11.21
N PHE A 126 -11.76 12.35 -10.93
CA PHE A 126 -13.06 11.68 -11.09
C PHE A 126 -14.12 12.29 -10.18
N ALA A 127 -13.76 12.78 -9.00
CA ALA A 127 -14.68 13.46 -8.09
C ALA A 127 -15.15 14.84 -8.60
N THR A 128 -14.49 15.45 -9.59
CA THR A 128 -14.98 16.69 -10.22
C THR A 128 -15.99 16.43 -11.33
N GLU A 129 -15.89 15.28 -12.01
CA GLU A 129 -16.76 14.90 -13.13
C GLU A 129 -17.93 14.00 -12.70
N TYR A 130 -17.78 13.25 -11.60
CA TYR A 130 -18.74 12.27 -11.12
C TYR A 130 -19.09 12.47 -9.64
N ARG A 131 -20.16 11.80 -9.18
CA ARG A 131 -20.61 11.89 -7.78
C ARG A 131 -19.54 11.32 -6.82
N PRO A 132 -18.98 12.12 -5.89
CA PRO A 132 -17.83 11.72 -5.07
C PRO A 132 -18.00 10.41 -4.29
N TRP A 133 -19.19 10.15 -3.76
CA TRP A 133 -19.44 8.92 -2.99
C TRP A 133 -19.47 7.66 -3.88
N LEU A 134 -19.86 7.78 -5.16
CA LEU A 134 -19.79 6.66 -6.13
C LEU A 134 -18.36 6.44 -6.61
N VAL A 135 -17.59 7.52 -6.77
CA VAL A 135 -16.16 7.47 -7.09
C VAL A 135 -15.40 6.76 -5.97
N LEU A 136 -15.66 7.14 -4.72
CA LEU A 136 -15.06 6.48 -3.55
C LEU A 136 -15.44 5.00 -3.50
N ALA A 137 -16.72 4.66 -3.68
CA ALA A 137 -17.15 3.27 -3.69
C ALA A 137 -16.47 2.45 -4.79
N GLY A 138 -16.34 3.00 -6.01
CA GLY A 138 -15.66 2.35 -7.13
C GLY A 138 -14.17 2.13 -6.85
N THR A 139 -13.50 3.17 -6.37
CA THR A 139 -12.07 3.15 -6.01
C THR A 139 -11.79 2.12 -4.91
N MET A 140 -12.58 2.15 -3.82
CA MET A 140 -12.45 1.21 -2.71
C MET A 140 -12.71 -0.24 -3.13
N MET A 141 -13.68 -0.47 -4.02
CA MET A 141 -13.96 -1.82 -4.51
C MET A 141 -12.83 -2.35 -5.38
N ALA A 142 -12.23 -1.52 -6.24
CA ALA A 142 -11.07 -1.88 -7.04
C ALA A 142 -9.87 -2.25 -6.14
N LEU A 143 -9.48 -1.34 -5.25
CA LEU A 143 -8.34 -1.52 -4.35
C LEU A 143 -8.54 -2.70 -3.39
N GLY A 144 -9.77 -2.91 -2.94
CA GLY A 144 -10.13 -4.06 -2.11
C GLY A 144 -9.98 -5.40 -2.84
N LEU A 145 -10.46 -5.50 -4.09
CA LEU A 145 -10.31 -6.72 -4.89
C LEU A 145 -8.83 -7.01 -5.18
N LEU A 146 -8.07 -5.99 -5.55
CA LEU A 146 -6.64 -6.09 -5.81
C LEU A 146 -5.85 -6.52 -4.57
N SER A 147 -6.15 -5.92 -3.41
CA SER A 147 -5.52 -6.27 -2.13
C SER A 147 -5.87 -7.69 -1.70
N ALA A 148 -7.13 -8.09 -1.83
CA ALA A 148 -7.56 -9.45 -1.53
C ALA A 148 -6.86 -10.48 -2.44
N ALA A 149 -6.73 -10.17 -3.73
CA ALA A 149 -5.99 -10.99 -4.68
C ALA A 149 -4.51 -11.09 -4.30
N ALA A 150 -3.84 -9.97 -4.00
CA ALA A 150 -2.44 -9.94 -3.57
C ALA A 150 -2.22 -10.78 -2.30
N ILE A 151 -3.11 -10.69 -1.32
CA ILE A 151 -3.07 -11.48 -0.09
C ILE A 151 -3.28 -12.98 -0.38
N PHE A 152 -4.22 -13.32 -1.26
CA PHE A 152 -4.45 -14.71 -1.66
C PHE A 152 -3.23 -15.30 -2.37
N LEU A 153 -2.63 -14.54 -3.30
CA LEU A 153 -1.41 -14.94 -4.00
C LEU A 153 -0.23 -15.09 -3.03
N GLY A 154 -0.03 -14.16 -2.10
CA GLY A 154 1.05 -14.24 -1.12
C GLY A 154 0.90 -15.44 -0.17
N ARG A 155 -0.34 -15.78 0.23
CA ARG A 155 -0.62 -17.01 0.98
C ARG A 155 -0.22 -18.27 0.20
N ALA A 156 -0.48 -18.31 -1.11
CA ALA A 156 -0.06 -19.43 -1.95
C ALA A 156 1.47 -19.47 -2.08
N LEU A 157 2.13 -18.31 -2.22
CA LEU A 157 3.57 -18.17 -2.39
C LEU A 157 4.37 -18.67 -1.18
N LEU A 158 3.82 -18.49 0.03
CA LEU A 158 4.39 -18.97 1.29
C LEU A 158 4.63 -20.48 1.33
N THR A 159 3.89 -21.26 0.54
CA THR A 159 4.06 -22.71 0.49
C THR A 159 5.21 -23.15 -0.42
N ARG A 160 5.76 -22.24 -1.23
CA ARG A 160 6.74 -22.57 -2.28
C ARG A 160 8.08 -21.84 -2.18
N LEU A 161 8.19 -20.78 -1.39
CA LEU A 161 9.41 -19.97 -1.28
C LEU A 161 9.94 -19.94 0.16
N ASP A 162 11.26 -20.01 0.28
CA ASP A 162 11.95 -19.87 1.56
C ASP A 162 11.66 -18.48 2.16
N LYS A 163 11.20 -18.46 3.41
CA LYS A 163 10.92 -17.23 4.18
C LYS A 163 12.10 -16.26 4.16
N ARG A 164 13.32 -16.81 4.12
CA ARG A 164 14.55 -16.03 3.96
C ARG A 164 14.53 -15.24 2.66
N LEU A 165 14.29 -15.88 1.52
CA LEU A 165 14.30 -15.21 0.22
C LEU A 165 13.23 -14.12 0.15
N ILE A 166 12.03 -14.42 0.64
CA ILE A 166 10.92 -13.46 0.75
C ILE A 166 11.32 -12.24 1.57
N SER A 167 12.01 -12.43 2.70
CA SER A 167 12.46 -11.33 3.54
C SER A 167 13.49 -10.42 2.88
N ARG A 168 14.42 -10.99 2.13
CA ARG A 168 15.43 -10.22 1.37
C ARG A 168 14.78 -9.43 0.26
N LEU A 169 13.89 -10.07 -0.50
CA LEU A 169 13.18 -9.42 -1.59
C LEU A 169 12.30 -8.28 -1.09
N ALA A 170 11.55 -8.50 0.00
CA ALA A 170 10.74 -7.44 0.60
C ALA A 170 11.61 -6.27 1.05
N GLY A 171 12.59 -6.51 1.93
CA GLY A 171 13.46 -5.45 2.44
C GLY A 171 14.19 -4.70 1.33
N GLY A 172 14.69 -5.42 0.32
CA GLY A 172 15.30 -4.82 -0.87
C GLY A 172 14.33 -3.95 -1.67
N LEU A 173 13.10 -4.42 -1.90
CA LEU A 173 12.07 -3.65 -2.61
C LEU A 173 11.69 -2.37 -1.85
N PHE A 174 11.52 -2.45 -0.53
CA PHE A 174 11.25 -1.28 0.32
C PHE A 174 12.39 -0.26 0.26
N LEU A 175 13.64 -0.70 0.33
CA LEU A 175 14.79 0.20 0.16
C LEU A 175 14.83 0.85 -1.23
N LEU A 176 14.61 0.07 -2.29
CA LEU A 176 14.59 0.59 -3.66
C LEU A 176 13.47 1.61 -3.87
N MET A 177 12.27 1.35 -3.36
CA MET A 177 11.16 2.30 -3.38
C MET A 177 11.52 3.59 -2.64
N GLY A 178 12.14 3.47 -1.46
CA GLY A 178 12.51 4.64 -0.68
C GLY A 178 13.57 5.51 -1.33
N ILE A 179 14.58 4.89 -1.95
CA ILE A 179 15.60 5.60 -2.72
C ILE A 179 14.99 6.26 -3.97
N SER A 180 14.13 5.54 -4.69
CA SER A 180 13.44 6.05 -5.89
C SER A 180 12.66 7.34 -5.56
N PHE A 181 11.89 7.32 -4.48
CA PHE A 181 11.11 8.49 -4.03
C PHE A 181 11.98 9.69 -3.59
N LEU A 182 13.20 9.46 -3.11
CA LEU A 182 14.10 10.56 -2.74
C LEU A 182 14.84 11.16 -3.94
N LEU A 183 15.00 10.39 -5.03
CA LEU A 183 15.76 10.79 -6.22
C LEU A 183 14.89 11.34 -7.35
N LEU A 184 13.63 10.91 -7.47
CA LEU A 184 12.69 11.26 -8.55
C LEU A 184 11.57 12.17 -8.04
#